data_AF-A0A2P8ED07-F1
#
_entry.id   AF-A0A2P8ED07-F1
#
_cell.length_a   1.000
_cell.length_b   1.000
_cell.length_c   1.000
_cell.angle_alpha   90.00
_cell.angle_beta   90.00
_cell.angle_gamma   90.00
#
_symmetry.space_group_name_H-M   'P 1'
#
loop_
_entity.id
_entity.type
_entity.pdbx_description
1 polymer ?
#
loop_
_entity_poly.entity_id
_entity_poly.type
_entity_poly.pdbx_seq_one_letter_code
_entity_poly.pdbx_strand_id
1 'polypeptide(L)'
;MEKIKISVLEDFSPTPGPRYIHEGKFSGELFRQQVLFPKVSEALEKNLHFEVDLDGTAGYGTSFLEESFGGLIRIHDLSYQRILELMTIISNEEDYLIDDVNDYLKDAYEESKK
;
A
#
# COMPACT_ATOMS: atom_id res chain seq x y z
N MET A 1 -6.74 18.34 10.85
CA MET A 1 -5.35 17.90 10.66
C MET A 1 -5.18 17.58 9.20
N GLU A 2 -4.09 18.06 8.59
CA GLU A 2 -3.78 17.78 7.20
C GLU A 2 -3.37 16.30 7.07
N LYS A 3 -3.99 15.56 6.15
CA LYS A 3 -3.68 14.15 5.89
C LYS A 3 -3.75 13.86 4.40
N ILE A 4 -2.85 13.03 3.91
CA ILE A 4 -2.86 12.56 2.52
C ILE A 4 -3.82 11.38 2.41
N LYS A 5 -4.72 11.41 1.42
CA LYS A 5 -5.67 10.32 1.16
C LYS A 5 -5.30 9.57 -0.10
N ILE A 6 -5.38 8.25 -0.02
CA ILE A 6 -5.10 7.31 -1.09
C ILE A 6 -6.28 6.36 -1.14
N SER A 7 -7.15 6.47 -2.15
CA SER A 7 -8.24 5.51 -2.36
C SER A 7 -7.87 4.62 -3.54
N VAL A 8 -7.85 3.30 -3.34
CA VAL A 8 -7.54 2.40 -4.46
C VAL A 8 -8.62 2.50 -5.53
N LEU A 9 -9.89 2.61 -5.12
CA LEU A 9 -11.02 2.78 -6.02
C LEU A 9 -10.89 4.03 -6.90
N GLU A 10 -10.65 5.20 -6.29
CA GLU A 10 -10.68 6.49 -6.98
C GLU A 10 -9.34 6.87 -7.63
N ASP A 11 -8.22 6.57 -6.97
CA ASP A 11 -6.89 6.96 -7.45
C ASP A 11 -6.25 5.90 -8.37
N PHE A 12 -6.81 4.70 -8.47
CA PHE A 12 -6.19 3.61 -9.23
C PHE A 12 -7.15 2.78 -10.07
N SER A 13 -7.99 1.93 -9.46
CA SER A 13 -8.89 1.03 -10.18
C SER A 13 -9.95 0.42 -9.27
N PRO A 14 -11.21 0.30 -9.74
CA PRO A 14 -12.23 -0.50 -9.05
C PRO A 14 -11.93 -2.00 -9.08
N THR A 15 -11.08 -2.48 -10.00
CA THR A 15 -10.70 -3.89 -10.14
C THR A 15 -9.17 -4.02 -10.09
N PRO A 16 -8.58 -4.11 -8.88
CA PRO A 16 -7.17 -4.41 -8.71
C PRO A 16 -6.76 -5.70 -9.43
N GLY A 17 -5.56 -5.69 -9.98
CA GLY A 17 -5.06 -6.71 -10.88
C GLY A 17 -3.99 -7.62 -10.26
N PRO A 18 -3.11 -8.19 -11.08
CA PRO A 18 -2.11 -9.16 -10.64
C PRO A 18 -0.94 -8.51 -9.92
N ARG A 19 0.11 -9.29 -9.64
CA ARG A 19 1.29 -8.81 -8.95
C ARG A 19 2.08 -7.81 -9.80
N TYR A 20 2.43 -8.20 -11.01
CA TYR A 20 3.35 -7.45 -11.88
C TYR A 20 2.67 -6.83 -13.11
N ILE A 21 3.26 -5.76 -13.64
CA ILE A 21 2.75 -5.04 -14.83
C ILE A 21 2.64 -5.95 -16.06
N HIS A 22 3.55 -6.91 -16.20
CA HIS A 22 3.57 -7.82 -17.35
C HIS A 22 2.50 -8.93 -17.28
N GLU A 23 1.89 -9.15 -16.11
CA GLU A 23 0.86 -10.18 -15.92
C GLU A 23 -0.55 -9.67 -16.23
N GLY A 24 -0.75 -8.35 -16.23
CA GLY A 24 -2.05 -7.75 -16.50
C GLY A 24 -2.15 -6.28 -16.13
N LYS A 25 -3.33 -5.71 -16.37
CA LYS A 25 -3.64 -4.32 -16.04
C LYS A 25 -3.84 -4.14 -14.54
N PHE A 26 -3.61 -2.92 -14.06
CA PHE A 26 -3.87 -2.52 -12.67
C PHE A 26 -3.12 -3.39 -11.64
N SER A 27 -1.87 -3.75 -11.93
CA SER A 27 -1.07 -4.59 -11.04
C SER A 27 -0.65 -3.87 -9.75
N GLY A 28 -0.28 -4.65 -8.72
CA GLY A 28 0.24 -4.11 -7.46
C GLY A 28 1.55 -3.33 -7.66
N GLU A 29 2.42 -3.81 -8.55
CA GLU A 29 3.62 -3.09 -8.98
C GLU A 29 3.27 -1.70 -9.56
N LEU A 30 2.23 -1.61 -10.41
CA LEU A 30 1.81 -0.36 -11.02
C LEU A 30 1.22 0.60 -9.98
N PHE A 31 0.36 0.09 -9.10
CA PHE A 31 -0.23 0.86 -8.01
C PHE A 31 0.85 1.45 -7.10
N ARG A 32 1.83 0.63 -6.71
CA ARG A 32 2.97 1.07 -5.91
C ARG A 32 3.69 2.22 -6.58
N GLN A 33 4.13 2.03 -7.82
CA GLN A 33 4.98 3.01 -8.52
C GLN A 33 4.27 4.33 -8.81
N GLN A 34 3.00 4.27 -9.22
CA GLN A 34 2.29 5.45 -9.73
C GLN A 34 1.47 6.18 -8.67
N VAL A 35 0.99 5.50 -7.64
CA VAL A 35 0.02 6.07 -6.69
C VAL A 35 0.52 5.99 -5.25
N LEU A 36 0.81 4.79 -4.76
CA LEU A 36 1.09 4.57 -3.34
C LEU A 36 2.44 5.20 -2.95
N PHE A 37 3.53 4.87 -3.64
CA PHE A 37 4.87 5.35 -3.29
C PHE A 37 4.98 6.88 -3.32
N PRO A 38 4.55 7.61 -4.37
CA PRO A 38 4.67 9.07 -4.41
C PRO A 38 3.95 9.74 -3.23
N LYS A 39 2.72 9.30 -2.93
CA LYS A 39 1.90 9.87 -1.84
C LYS A 39 2.43 9.51 -0.46
N VAL A 40 2.90 8.28 -0.26
CA VAL A 40 3.50 7.85 1.01
C VAL A 40 4.83 8.57 1.23
N SER A 41 5.70 8.66 0.22
CA SER A 41 6.98 9.39 0.33
C SER A 41 6.74 10.85 0.73
N GLU A 42 5.79 11.53 0.08
CA GLU A 42 5.41 12.89 0.44
C GLU A 42 4.92 13.00 1.90
N ALA A 43 4.09 12.04 2.35
CA ALA A 43 3.62 12.01 3.73
C ALA A 43 4.77 11.86 4.73
N LEU A 44 5.72 10.96 4.44
CA LEU A 44 6.89 10.73 5.30
C LEU A 44 7.81 11.95 5.36
N GLU A 45 8.09 12.57 4.21
CA GLU A 45 8.93 13.78 4.10
C GLU A 45 8.32 14.98 4.85
N LYS A 46 6.99 15.15 4.75
CA LYS A 46 6.26 16.25 5.41
C LYS A 46 5.83 15.91 6.84
N ASN A 47 6.10 14.69 7.32
CA ASN A 47 5.63 14.19 8.61
C ASN A 47 4.10 14.34 8.77
N LEU A 48 3.36 14.00 7.71
CA LEU A 48 1.90 14.01 7.67
C LEU A 48 1.35 12.59 7.81
N HIS A 49 0.18 12.47 8.42
CA HIS A 49 -0.54 11.20 8.41
C HIS A 49 -1.07 10.94 6.99
N PHE A 50 -1.13 9.66 6.62
CA PHE A 50 -1.75 9.24 5.37
C PHE A 50 -2.72 8.09 5.60
N GLU A 51 -3.75 8.07 4.77
CA GLU A 51 -4.86 7.14 4.86
C GLU A 51 -4.96 6.37 3.55
N VAL A 52 -4.96 5.05 3.63
CA VAL A 52 -5.15 4.16 2.48
C VAL A 52 -6.50 3.49 2.59
N ASP A 53 -7.39 3.79 1.66
CA ASP A 53 -8.75 3.29 1.59
C ASP A 53 -8.84 2.15 0.58
N LEU A 54 -9.15 0.97 1.10
CA LEU A 54 -9.27 -0.28 0.37
C LEU A 54 -10.73 -0.62 0.00
N ASP A 55 -11.72 0.09 0.54
CA ASP A 55 -13.14 -0.23 0.34
C ASP A 55 -13.62 0.09 -1.09
N GLY A 56 -14.69 -0.60 -1.52
CA GLY A 56 -15.40 -0.33 -2.76
C GLY A 56 -14.73 -0.89 -4.02
N THR A 57 -13.65 -1.65 -3.88
CA THR A 57 -13.05 -2.40 -5.00
C THR A 57 -13.64 -3.80 -5.13
N ALA A 58 -13.35 -4.50 -6.23
CA ALA A 58 -13.76 -5.88 -6.44
C ALA A 58 -12.99 -6.92 -5.58
N GLY A 59 -12.21 -6.46 -4.60
CA GLY A 59 -11.34 -7.27 -3.76
C GLY A 59 -9.89 -7.28 -4.23
N TYR A 60 -9.01 -7.84 -3.38
CA TYR A 60 -7.57 -7.83 -3.60
C TYR A 60 -6.98 -9.23 -3.60
N GLY A 61 -6.05 -9.48 -4.53
CA GLY A 61 -5.17 -10.63 -4.42
C GLY A 61 -4.11 -10.41 -3.34
N THR A 62 -3.76 -11.46 -2.60
CA THR A 62 -2.63 -11.43 -1.65
C THR A 62 -1.35 -10.93 -2.30
N SER A 63 -1.08 -11.35 -3.54
CA SER A 63 0.06 -10.90 -4.33
C SER A 63 0.01 -9.42 -4.71
N PHE A 64 -1.18 -8.83 -4.86
CA PHE A 64 -1.32 -7.40 -5.13
C PHE A 64 -0.91 -6.59 -3.91
N LEU A 65 -1.44 -6.93 -2.73
CA LEU A 65 -1.16 -6.23 -1.48
C LEU A 65 0.31 -6.34 -1.09
N GLU A 66 0.85 -7.55 -1.17
CA GLU A 66 2.24 -7.82 -0.79
C GLU A 66 3.23 -7.09 -1.70
N GLU A 67 3.00 -7.06 -3.01
CA GLU A 67 3.81 -6.29 -3.94
C GLU A 67 3.67 -4.78 -3.73
N SER A 68 2.44 -4.32 -3.42
CA SER A 68 2.15 -2.91 -3.22
C SER A 68 2.80 -2.36 -1.95
N PHE A 69 2.48 -2.95 -0.80
CA PHE A 69 2.88 -2.47 0.51
C PHE A 69 4.26 -2.99 0.93
N GLY A 70 4.53 -4.29 0.79
CA GLY A 70 5.86 -4.85 1.07
C GLY A 70 6.94 -4.25 0.15
N GLY A 71 6.55 -3.91 -1.08
CA GLY A 71 7.40 -3.19 -2.03
C GLY A 71 7.81 -1.79 -1.60
N LEU A 72 7.03 -1.08 -0.76
CA LEU A 72 7.44 0.22 -0.22
C LEU A 72 8.75 0.12 0.56
N ILE A 73 8.96 -1.00 1.25
CA ILE A 73 10.16 -1.23 2.05
C ILE A 73 11.24 -1.87 1.18
N ARG A 74 10.94 -2.97 0.47
CA ARG A 74 11.98 -3.72 -0.27
C ARG A 74 12.54 -3.02 -1.50
N ILE A 75 11.76 -2.14 -2.13
CA ILE A 75 12.14 -1.51 -3.41
C ILE A 75 12.43 -0.02 -3.24
N HIS A 76 11.71 0.64 -2.34
CA HIS A 76 11.84 2.07 -2.13
C HIS A 76 12.57 2.44 -0.82
N ASP A 77 13.03 1.44 -0.05
CA ASP A 77 13.77 1.62 1.19
C ASP A 77 13.06 2.53 2.21
N LEU A 78 11.72 2.56 2.19
CA LEU A 78 10.95 3.37 3.13
C LEU A 78 11.03 2.78 4.54
N SER A 79 11.11 3.68 5.53
CA SER A 79 11.19 3.26 6.94
C SER A 79 9.87 2.65 7.40
N TYR A 80 9.91 1.35 7.70
CA TYR A 80 8.80 0.58 8.29
C TYR A 80 8.18 1.27 9.51
N GLN A 81 9.01 1.76 10.43
CA GLN A 81 8.54 2.43 11.65
C GLN A 81 7.76 3.70 11.31
N ARG A 82 8.25 4.49 10.34
CA ARG A 82 7.60 5.74 9.93
C ARG A 82 6.30 5.49 9.18
N ILE A 83 6.22 4.41 8.40
CA ILE A 83 4.98 3.95 7.77
C ILE A 83 3.96 3.61 8.86
N LEU A 84 4.30 2.76 9.83
CA LEU A 84 3.36 2.37 10.89
C LEU A 84 2.91 3.54 11.78
N GLU A 85 3.80 4.51 12.04
CA GLU A 85 3.48 5.69 12.84
C GLU A 85 2.47 6.63 12.17
N LEU A 86 2.50 6.74 10.84
CA LEU A 86 1.76 7.75 10.08
C LEU A 86 0.60 7.18 9.26
N MET A 87 0.58 5.87 9.02
CA MET A 87 -0.42 5.19 8.21
C MET A 87 -1.71 4.94 8.97
N THR A 88 -2.83 5.02 8.26
CA THR A 88 -4.12 4.48 8.68
C THR A 88 -4.71 3.72 7.48
N ILE A 89 -5.21 2.51 7.70
CA ILE A 89 -5.87 1.72 6.66
C ILE A 89 -7.38 1.75 6.91
N ILE A 90 -8.15 2.05 5.87
CA ILE A 90 -9.60 1.90 5.86
C ILE A 90 -9.91 0.63 5.08
N SER A 91 -10.55 -0.33 5.74
CA SER A 91 -11.10 -1.53 5.14
C SER A 91 -12.28 -2.00 5.99
N ASN A 92 -13.46 -1.41 5.76
CA ASN A 92 -14.67 -1.74 6.50
C ASN A 92 -15.44 -2.90 5.86
N GLU A 93 -15.29 -3.11 4.56
CA GLU A 93 -15.94 -4.21 3.83
C GLU A 93 -15.20 -5.54 4.10
N GLU A 94 -13.88 -5.48 4.25
CA GLU A 94 -12.99 -6.63 4.42
C GLU A 94 -11.91 -6.31 5.49
N ASP A 95 -12.28 -6.34 6.77
CA ASP A 95 -11.43 -5.90 7.89
C ASP A 95 -10.08 -6.65 7.99
N TYR A 96 -10.06 -7.92 7.62
CA TYR A 96 -8.85 -8.76 7.57
C TYR A 96 -7.74 -8.21 6.66
N LEU A 97 -8.06 -7.36 5.68
CA LEU A 97 -7.06 -6.74 4.81
C LEU A 97 -6.10 -5.81 5.58
N ILE A 98 -6.56 -5.26 6.72
CA ILE A 98 -5.70 -4.45 7.59
C ILE A 98 -4.57 -5.30 8.16
N ASP A 99 -4.89 -6.51 8.62
CA ASP A 99 -3.90 -7.46 9.15
C ASP A 99 -2.96 -7.94 8.05
N ASP A 100 -3.49 -8.30 6.88
CA ASP A 100 -2.69 -8.72 5.72
C ASP A 100 -1.66 -7.64 5.32
N VAL A 101 -2.08 -6.37 5.21
CA VAL A 101 -1.17 -5.27 4.86
C VAL A 101 -0.10 -5.08 5.93
N ASN A 102 -0.48 -5.14 7.22
CA ASN A 102 0.48 -5.00 8.32
C ASN A 102 1.51 -6.15 8.32
N ASP A 103 1.06 -7.38 8.06
CA ASP A 103 1.91 -8.55 7.95
C ASP A 103 2.87 -8.43 6.76
N TYR A 104 2.41 -7.99 5.59
CA TYR A 104 3.30 -7.78 4.44
C TYR A 104 4.34 -6.68 4.66
N LEU A 105 3.99 -5.59 5.36
CA LEU A 105 4.95 -4.56 5.75
C LEU A 105 5.98 -5.11 6.73
N LYS A 106 5.53 -5.92 7.69
CA LYS A 106 6.40 -6.54 8.70
C LYS A 106 7.36 -7.56 8.06
N ASP A 107 6.84 -8.45 7.21
CA ASP A 107 7.64 -9.44 6.51
C ASP A 107 8.72 -8.77 5.64
N ALA A 108 8.34 -7.75 4.87
CA ALA A 108 9.29 -6.95 4.09
C ALA A 108 10.38 -6.30 4.95
N TYR A 109 10.01 -5.77 6.12
CA TYR A 109 10.96 -5.23 7.08
C TYR A 109 11.91 -6.30 7.64
N GLU A 110 11.40 -7.47 8.01
CA GLU A 110 12.22 -8.58 8.51
C GLU A 110 13.16 -9.14 7.44
N GLU A 111 12.73 -9.18 6.19
CA GLU A 111 13.57 -9.55 5.05
C GLU A 111 14.70 -8.55 4.81
N SER A 112 14.43 -7.24 4.88
CA SER A 112 15.46 -6.21 4.68
C SER A 112 16.59 -6.20 5.72
N LYS A 113 16.43 -6.90 6.85
CA LYS A 113 17.43 -7.03 7.92
C LYS A 113 18.41 -8.19 7.72
N LYS A 114 18.12 -9.09 6.78
CA LYS A 114 18.95 -10.27 6.50
C LYS A 114 20.10 -9.90 5.57
#